data_AF-A0A653F5G7-F1
#
_entry.id   AF-A0A653F5G7-F1
#
_cell.length_a   1.000
_cell.length_b   1.000
_cell.length_c   1.000
_cell.angle_alpha   90.00
_cell.angle_beta   90.00
_cell.angle_gamma   90.00
#
_symmetry.space_group_name_H-M   'P 1'
#
loop_
_entity.id
_entity.type
_entity.pdbx_description
1 polymer ?
#
loop_
_entity_poly.entity_id
_entity_poly.type
_entity_poly.pdbx_seq_one_letter_code
_entity_poly.pdbx_strand_id
1 'polypeptide(L)'
;MLTCMTTLAPSVLQPSFWLVAGLAWPDDQPSVAESAVAVAPDAFQVQLLSTPTRQVFDVARYFASHGQHRVVFLAELTRWLDHFGHTWASHGIDFDQALYDITEVLPGIYLALDRRSYCIVCDASREGMVIHYPDGREQLTEADRNTTRLALTQTITEGWPAYIQSLQAD
;
A
#
# COMPACT_ATOMS: atom_id res chain seq x y z
N MET A 1 -13.67 6.75 39.34
CA MET A 1 -12.82 6.58 38.14
C MET A 1 -13.73 6.14 37.01
N LEU A 2 -13.99 7.02 36.05
CA LEU A 2 -14.67 6.65 34.80
C LEU A 2 -13.57 6.21 33.83
N THR A 3 -13.47 4.91 33.60
CA THR A 3 -12.67 4.35 32.50
C THR A 3 -13.41 4.71 31.22
N CYS A 4 -12.95 5.75 30.52
CA CYS A 4 -13.45 6.05 29.18
C CYS A 4 -12.92 4.96 28.26
N MET A 5 -13.70 3.91 28.03
CA MET A 5 -13.42 2.98 26.93
C MET A 5 -13.66 3.74 25.63
N THR A 6 -12.58 4.22 25.00
CA THR A 6 -12.64 4.80 23.67
C THR A 6 -12.87 3.66 22.68
N THR A 7 -14.13 3.35 22.39
CA THR A 7 -14.48 2.39 21.34
C THR A 7 -14.01 2.96 20.00
N LEU A 8 -13.10 2.27 19.32
CA LEU A 8 -12.65 2.65 17.98
C LEU A 8 -13.84 2.68 17.02
N ALA A 9 -13.85 3.65 16.11
CA ALA A 9 -14.81 3.64 15.03
C ALA A 9 -14.64 2.34 14.20
N PRO A 10 -15.72 1.69 13.76
CA PRO A 10 -15.64 0.45 12.98
C PRO A 10 -14.75 0.57 11.74
N SER A 11 -14.69 1.76 11.13
CA SER A 11 -13.84 2.06 9.97
C SER A 11 -12.35 1.98 10.25
N VAL A 12 -11.92 2.14 11.52
CA VAL A 12 -10.51 2.00 11.90
C VAL A 12 -10.12 0.52 11.99
N LEU A 13 -11.00 -0.34 12.51
CA LEU A 13 -10.77 -1.78 12.61
C LEU A 13 -11.02 -2.52 11.29
N GLN A 14 -11.90 -1.98 10.44
CA GLN A 14 -12.24 -2.52 9.13
C GLN A 14 -12.26 -1.40 8.10
N PRO A 15 -11.08 -0.92 7.67
CA PRO A 15 -11.00 0.13 6.67
C PRO A 15 -11.55 -0.36 5.32
N SER A 16 -12.03 0.59 4.52
CA SER A 16 -12.58 0.29 3.20
C SER A 16 -11.51 -0.21 2.23
N PHE A 17 -10.28 0.30 2.36
CA PHE A 17 -9.10 -0.16 1.64
C PHE A 17 -7.80 0.10 2.41
N TRP A 18 -6.73 -0.55 1.95
CA TRP A 18 -5.34 -0.30 2.34
C TRP A 18 -4.55 0.16 1.13
N LEU A 19 -3.66 1.12 1.35
CA LEU A 19 -2.63 1.49 0.40
C LEU A 19 -1.35 0.73 0.77
N VAL A 20 -0.79 0.02 -0.20
CA VAL A 20 0.46 -0.74 -0.04
C VAL A 20 1.56 -0.08 -0.85
N ALA A 21 2.65 0.27 -0.18
CA ALA A 21 3.85 0.82 -0.79
C ALA A 21 5.01 -0.18 -0.63
N GLY A 22 5.78 -0.36 -1.70
CA GLY A 22 7.03 -1.12 -1.63
C GLY A 22 8.11 -0.34 -0.88
N LEU A 23 8.93 -1.04 -0.11
CA LEU A 23 10.10 -0.51 0.57
C LEU A 23 11.36 -0.88 -0.22
N ALA A 24 12.50 -0.30 0.14
CA ALA A 24 13.77 -0.77 -0.39
C ALA A 24 13.96 -2.24 0.01
N TRP A 25 14.28 -3.09 -0.97
CA TRP A 25 14.58 -4.49 -0.65
C TRP A 25 15.90 -4.56 0.14
N PRO A 26 15.95 -5.23 1.30
CA PRO A 26 17.16 -5.29 2.10
C PRO A 26 18.21 -6.23 1.48
N ASP A 27 19.47 -5.76 1.42
CA ASP A 27 20.56 -6.45 0.73
C ASP A 27 20.93 -7.81 1.36
N ASP A 28 20.62 -8.02 2.63
CA ASP A 28 20.98 -9.21 3.41
C ASP A 28 19.96 -10.36 3.34
N GLN A 29 18.78 -10.14 2.73
CA GLN A 29 17.71 -11.13 2.65
C GLN A 29 17.45 -11.55 1.20
N PRO A 30 17.92 -12.73 0.77
CA PRO A 30 17.88 -13.08 -0.66
C PRO A 30 16.50 -13.53 -1.15
N SER A 31 15.61 -14.03 -0.28
CA SER A 31 14.38 -14.72 -0.69
C SER A 31 13.08 -14.03 -0.27
N VAL A 32 12.92 -13.76 1.03
CA VAL A 32 11.74 -13.13 1.64
C VAL A 32 12.23 -12.02 2.55
N ALA A 33 11.59 -10.86 2.47
CA ALA A 33 11.95 -9.69 3.27
C ALA A 33 10.74 -8.82 3.60
N GLU A 34 10.80 -8.11 4.73
CA GLU A 34 9.88 -7.02 5.07
C GLU A 34 10.10 -5.86 4.08
N SER A 35 9.43 -5.93 2.94
CA SER A 35 9.73 -5.10 1.76
C SER A 35 8.52 -4.32 1.27
N ALA A 36 7.46 -4.25 2.06
CA ALA A 36 6.30 -3.41 1.80
C ALA A 36 5.63 -3.00 3.12
N VAL A 37 4.89 -1.90 3.08
CA VAL A 37 4.05 -1.44 4.19
C VAL A 37 2.63 -1.24 3.71
N ALA A 38 1.66 -1.66 4.53
CA ALA A 38 0.24 -1.41 4.33
C ALA A 38 -0.26 -0.36 5.33
N VAL A 39 -0.77 0.75 4.83
CA VAL A 39 -1.43 1.80 5.61
C VAL A 39 -2.91 1.85 5.28
N ALA A 40 -3.76 2.18 6.25
CA ALA A 40 -5.20 2.37 6.02
C ALA A 40 -5.56 3.85 6.07
N PRO A 41 -5.84 4.51 4.94
CA PRO A 41 -6.22 5.92 4.91
C PRO A 41 -7.39 6.27 5.84
N ASP A 42 -8.34 5.37 6.02
CA ASP A 42 -9.54 5.56 6.86
C ASP A 42 -9.22 5.54 8.37
N ALA A 43 -8.04 5.07 8.78
CA ALA A 43 -7.60 5.08 10.16
C ALA A 43 -7.02 6.44 10.60
N PHE A 44 -6.75 7.34 9.66
CA PHE A 44 -6.09 8.62 9.94
C PHE A 44 -7.06 9.79 10.01
N GLN A 45 -6.78 10.70 10.95
CA GLN A 45 -7.44 12.00 10.96
C GLN A 45 -6.81 12.90 9.89
N VAL A 46 -7.64 13.37 8.96
CA VAL A 46 -7.21 14.16 7.79
C VAL A 46 -6.43 15.43 8.19
N GLN A 47 -6.66 15.99 9.39
CA GLN A 47 -5.95 17.17 9.88
C GLN A 47 -4.49 16.89 10.26
N LEU A 48 -4.13 15.63 10.53
CA LEU A 48 -2.78 15.22 10.92
C LEU A 48 -1.90 14.84 9.71
N LEU A 49 -2.51 14.70 8.53
CA LEU A 49 -1.79 14.37 7.31
C LEU A 49 -1.22 15.63 6.66
N SER A 50 0.00 15.52 6.15
CA SER A 50 0.56 16.51 5.23
C SER A 50 -0.34 16.63 3.97
N THR A 51 -0.29 17.78 3.31
CA THR A 51 -1.06 17.99 2.07
C THR A 51 -0.74 16.97 0.98
N PRO A 52 0.54 16.67 0.67
CA PRO A 52 0.87 15.66 -0.34
C PRO A 52 0.31 14.27 -0.03
N THR A 53 0.43 13.82 1.22
CA THR A 53 -0.07 12.51 1.66
C THR A 53 -1.59 12.40 1.55
N ARG A 54 -2.30 13.47 1.95
CA ARG A 54 -3.76 13.56 1.77
C ARG A 54 -4.15 13.41 0.30
N GLN A 55 -3.45 14.09 -0.60
CA GLN A 55 -3.73 14.04 -2.04
C GLN A 55 -3.49 12.64 -2.62
N VAL A 56 -2.41 11.96 -2.23
CA VAL A 56 -2.18 10.56 -2.61
C VAL A 56 -3.31 9.65 -2.10
N PHE A 57 -3.76 9.84 -0.86
CA PHE A 57 -4.88 9.07 -0.30
C PHE A 57 -6.20 9.33 -1.03
N ASP A 58 -6.44 10.56 -1.48
CA ASP A 58 -7.64 10.89 -2.25
C ASP A 58 -7.62 10.21 -3.63
N VAL A 59 -6.47 10.18 -4.30
CA VAL A 59 -6.27 9.41 -5.54
C VAL A 59 -6.48 7.91 -5.30
N ALA A 60 -5.89 7.36 -4.24
CA ALA A 60 -6.04 5.96 -3.86
C ALA A 60 -7.50 5.59 -3.59
N ARG A 61 -8.24 6.45 -2.87
CA ARG A 61 -9.67 6.26 -2.57
C ARG A 61 -10.52 6.31 -3.84
N TYR A 62 -10.23 7.25 -4.73
CA TYR A 62 -10.90 7.31 -6.02
C TYR A 62 -10.66 6.02 -6.82
N PHE A 63 -9.42 5.57 -6.93
CA PHE A 63 -9.06 4.32 -7.60
C PHE A 63 -9.75 3.09 -6.97
N ALA A 64 -9.68 2.94 -5.65
CA ALA A 64 -10.28 1.83 -4.91
C ALA A 64 -11.79 1.72 -5.13
N SER A 65 -12.50 2.86 -5.09
CA SER A 65 -13.96 2.90 -5.23
C SER A 65 -14.46 2.50 -6.62
N HIS A 66 -13.66 2.75 -7.67
CA HIS A 66 -14.01 2.40 -9.05
C HIS A 66 -13.58 0.98 -9.43
N GLY A 67 -12.51 0.46 -8.84
CA GLY A 67 -11.99 -0.91 -9.09
C GLY A 67 -12.50 -1.98 -8.13
N GLN A 68 -13.27 -1.60 -7.09
CA GLN A 68 -13.67 -2.49 -5.98
C GLN A 68 -12.47 -3.19 -5.31
N HIS A 69 -11.31 -2.53 -5.27
CA HIS A 69 -10.09 -3.07 -4.71
C HIS A 69 -9.93 -2.66 -3.24
N ARG A 70 -9.79 -3.65 -2.34
CA ARG A 70 -9.46 -3.40 -0.92
C ARG A 70 -7.97 -3.18 -0.68
N VAL A 71 -7.10 -3.67 -1.55
CA VAL A 71 -5.66 -3.35 -1.51
C VAL A 71 -5.30 -2.61 -2.79
N VAL A 72 -4.71 -1.44 -2.65
CA VAL A 72 -4.24 -0.58 -3.74
C VAL A 72 -2.73 -0.52 -3.68
N PHE A 73 -2.03 -0.86 -4.76
CA PHE A 73 -0.58 -0.68 -4.84
C PHE A 73 -0.25 0.76 -5.22
N LEU A 74 0.66 1.41 -4.51
CA LEU A 74 1.06 2.79 -4.83
C LEU A 74 1.70 2.89 -6.22
N ALA A 75 2.46 1.87 -6.62
CA ALA A 75 3.02 1.77 -7.97
C ALA A 75 1.92 1.69 -9.04
N GLU A 76 0.81 1.02 -8.75
CA GLU A 76 -0.34 0.94 -9.65
C GLU A 76 -1.03 2.29 -9.83
N LEU A 77 -1.10 3.14 -8.80
CA LEU A 77 -1.60 4.51 -8.94
C LEU A 77 -0.71 5.35 -9.86
N THR A 78 0.61 5.19 -9.75
CA THR A 78 1.57 5.85 -10.64
C THR A 78 1.36 5.42 -12.10
N ARG A 79 1.21 4.11 -12.33
CA ARG A 79 0.87 3.54 -13.65
C ARG A 79 -0.47 4.06 -14.18
N TRP A 80 -1.47 4.16 -13.31
CA TRP A 80 -2.80 4.64 -13.66
C TRP A 80 -2.79 6.12 -14.06
N LEU A 81 -2.06 6.99 -13.35
CA LEU A 81 -1.87 8.39 -13.75
C LEU A 81 -1.20 8.49 -15.12
N ASP A 82 -0.12 7.72 -15.34
CA ASP A 82 0.60 7.71 -16.61
C ASP A 82 -0.27 7.21 -17.76
N HIS A 83 -1.17 6.25 -17.52
CA HIS A 83 -2.15 5.80 -18.50
C HIS A 83 -2.96 6.96 -19.09
N PHE A 84 -3.30 7.96 -18.27
CA PHE A 84 -4.00 9.18 -18.67
C PHE A 84 -3.08 10.35 -19.03
N GLY A 85 -1.77 10.13 -19.16
CA GLY A 85 -0.80 11.17 -19.52
C GLY A 85 -0.48 12.14 -18.37
N HIS A 86 -0.72 11.71 -17.13
CA HIS A 86 -0.48 12.50 -15.92
C HIS A 86 0.69 11.95 -15.11
N THR A 87 1.28 12.84 -14.32
CA THR A 87 2.24 12.50 -13.26
C THR A 87 1.76 13.08 -11.94
N TRP A 88 2.28 12.60 -10.81
CA TRP A 88 2.01 13.21 -9.51
C TRP A 88 2.30 14.72 -9.51
N ALA A 89 3.45 15.11 -10.05
CA ALA A 89 3.87 16.51 -10.15
C ALA A 89 2.94 17.35 -11.04
N SER A 90 2.34 16.78 -12.10
CA SER A 90 1.37 17.50 -12.94
C SER A 90 0.10 17.94 -12.18
N HIS A 91 -0.18 17.31 -11.04
CA HIS A 91 -1.25 17.68 -10.11
C HIS A 91 -0.75 18.49 -8.90
N GLY A 92 0.53 18.91 -8.90
CA GLY A 92 1.16 19.64 -7.80
C GLY A 92 1.38 18.78 -6.55
N ILE A 93 1.40 17.45 -6.69
CA ILE A 93 1.61 16.51 -5.57
C ILE A 93 3.11 16.26 -5.42
N ASP A 94 3.65 16.61 -4.26
CA ASP A 94 5.00 16.23 -3.84
C ASP A 94 5.02 14.76 -3.45
N PHE A 95 5.30 13.90 -4.42
CA PHE A 95 5.25 12.45 -4.25
C PHE A 95 6.32 11.95 -3.30
N ASP A 96 7.51 12.54 -3.28
CA ASP A 96 8.61 12.09 -2.43
C ASP A 96 8.29 12.33 -0.96
N GLN A 97 7.73 13.49 -0.63
CA GLN A 97 7.23 13.75 0.73
C GLN A 97 6.08 12.80 1.11
N ALA A 98 5.14 12.56 0.19
CA ALA A 98 4.04 11.63 0.46
C ALA A 98 4.53 10.20 0.67
N LEU A 99 5.49 9.74 -0.15
CA LEU A 99 6.10 8.42 -0.02
C LEU A 99 6.83 8.29 1.31
N TYR A 100 7.61 9.30 1.71
CA TYR A 100 8.28 9.34 3.01
C TYR A 100 7.27 9.23 4.16
N ASP A 101 6.19 10.02 4.14
CA ASP A 101 5.16 9.94 5.17
C ASP A 101 4.55 8.53 5.24
N ILE A 102 4.21 7.95 4.10
CA ILE A 102 3.59 6.61 4.01
C ILE A 102 4.52 5.50 4.51
N THR A 103 5.83 5.62 4.29
CA THR A 103 6.80 4.55 4.56
C THR A 103 7.51 4.68 5.90
N GLU A 104 7.69 5.90 6.40
CA GLU A 104 8.54 6.20 7.56
C GLU A 104 7.79 6.86 8.73
N VAL A 105 6.65 7.53 8.48
CA VAL A 105 5.96 8.35 9.50
C VAL A 105 4.64 7.73 9.95
N LEU A 106 3.85 7.24 9.01
CA LEU A 106 2.53 6.74 9.30
C LEU A 106 2.58 5.31 9.86
N PRO A 107 1.77 4.99 10.88
CA PRO A 107 1.62 3.62 11.34
C PRO A 107 1.06 2.73 10.22
N GLY A 108 1.74 1.61 9.96
CA GLY A 108 1.32 0.60 9.00
C GLY A 108 1.81 -0.79 9.39
N ILE A 109 1.27 -1.80 8.73
CA ILE A 109 1.73 -3.19 8.87
C ILE A 109 2.83 -3.44 7.84
N TYR A 110 4.00 -3.86 8.31
CA TYR A 110 5.07 -4.33 7.44
C TYR A 110 4.77 -5.74 6.93
N LEU A 111 5.02 -5.95 5.64
CA LEU A 111 4.68 -7.16 4.91
C LEU A 111 5.96 -7.83 4.43
N ALA A 112 6.15 -9.07 4.87
CA ALA A 112 7.18 -9.94 4.34
C ALA A 112 6.75 -10.48 2.97
N LEU A 113 7.44 -10.09 1.90
CA LEU A 113 7.16 -10.53 0.53
C LEU A 113 8.30 -11.39 0.00
N ASP A 114 7.98 -12.36 -0.83
CA ASP A 114 8.97 -12.95 -1.71
C ASP A 114 9.34 -11.98 -2.84
N ARG A 115 10.46 -12.25 -3.53
CA ARG A 115 10.94 -11.42 -4.64
C ARG A 115 9.89 -11.18 -5.72
N ARG A 116 9.13 -12.21 -6.06
CA ARG A 116 8.11 -12.14 -7.12
C ARG A 116 6.97 -11.21 -6.74
N SER A 117 6.46 -11.33 -5.53
CA SER A 117 5.37 -10.51 -5.00
C SER A 117 5.83 -9.07 -4.80
N TYR A 118 7.06 -8.85 -4.32
CA TYR A 118 7.68 -7.52 -4.25
C TYR A 118 7.72 -6.83 -5.61
N CYS A 119 8.19 -7.56 -6.61
CA CYS A 119 8.23 -7.15 -8.00
C CYS A 119 6.85 -6.74 -8.52
N ILE A 120 5.79 -7.49 -8.22
CA ILE A 120 4.40 -7.15 -8.57
C ILE A 120 3.92 -5.87 -7.85
N VAL A 121 4.20 -5.75 -6.55
CA VAL A 121 3.78 -4.62 -5.72
C VAL A 121 4.44 -3.31 -6.17
N CYS A 122 5.70 -3.37 -6.61
CA CYS A 122 6.49 -2.20 -7.02
C CYS A 122 6.36 -1.86 -8.51
N ASP A 123 5.70 -2.70 -9.30
CA ASP A 123 5.62 -2.51 -10.75
C ASP A 123 4.63 -1.40 -11.15
N ALA A 124 5.18 -0.26 -11.55
CA ALA A 124 4.47 0.87 -12.14
C ALA A 124 4.54 0.90 -13.70
N SER A 125 5.12 -0.13 -14.33
CA SER A 125 5.31 -0.14 -15.79
C SER A 125 3.99 -0.30 -16.54
N ARG A 126 3.89 0.31 -17.73
CA ARG A 126 2.71 0.15 -18.60
C ARG A 126 2.62 -1.23 -19.23
N GLU A 127 3.78 -1.77 -19.63
CA GLU A 127 3.89 -3.02 -20.39
C GLU A 127 3.96 -4.26 -19.48
N GLY A 128 4.01 -4.05 -18.16
CA GLY A 128 4.26 -5.10 -17.19
C GLY A 128 5.74 -5.46 -17.13
N MET A 129 6.16 -6.02 -16.00
CA MET A 129 7.55 -6.36 -15.78
C MET A 129 7.88 -7.80 -16.18
N VAL A 130 9.07 -8.02 -16.74
CA VAL A 130 9.64 -9.35 -17.00
C VAL A 130 10.70 -9.66 -15.94
N ILE A 131 10.54 -10.78 -15.23
CA ILE A 131 11.57 -11.31 -14.34
C ILE A 131 12.45 -12.27 -15.14
N HIS A 132 13.76 -12.06 -15.11
CA HIS A 132 14.74 -12.92 -15.75
C HIS A 132 15.40 -13.84 -14.70
N TYR A 133 15.32 -15.14 -14.96
CA TYR A 133 15.96 -16.20 -14.17
C TYR A 133 17.11 -16.82 -14.98
N PRO A 134 18.06 -17.54 -14.34
CA PRO A 134 19.14 -18.22 -15.07
C PRO A 134 18.65 -19.20 -16.14
N ASP A 135 17.48 -19.80 -15.95
CA ASP A 135 16.88 -20.84 -16.79
C ASP A 135 15.70 -20.35 -17.64
N GLY A 136 15.31 -19.07 -17.54
CA GLY A 136 14.15 -18.58 -18.28
C GLY A 136 13.75 -17.14 -17.96
N ARG A 137 12.55 -16.77 -18.41
CA ARG A 137 11.94 -15.48 -18.11
C ARG A 137 10.45 -15.65 -17.83
N GLU A 138 9.92 -14.82 -16.96
CA GLU A 138 8.51 -14.77 -16.59
C GLU A 138 7.98 -13.35 -16.86
N GLN A 139 6.94 -13.24 -17.68
CA GLN A 139 6.20 -11.99 -17.84
C GLN A 139 5.14 -11.92 -16.74
N LEU A 140 5.20 -10.90 -15.89
CA LEU A 140 4.14 -10.62 -14.93
C LEU A 140 2.92 -10.08 -15.66
N THR A 141 1.76 -10.63 -15.31
CA THR A 141 0.47 -10.30 -15.92
C THR A 141 -0.46 -9.58 -14.94
N GLU A 142 -1.56 -9.04 -15.47
CA GLU A 142 -2.63 -8.48 -14.62
C GLU A 142 -3.27 -9.57 -13.73
N ALA A 143 -3.30 -10.83 -14.18
CA ALA A 143 -3.79 -11.94 -13.37
C ALA A 143 -2.87 -12.22 -12.16
N ASP A 144 -1.55 -12.07 -12.34
CA ASP A 144 -0.59 -12.15 -11.23
C ASP A 144 -0.80 -11.03 -10.23
N ARG A 145 -0.98 -9.79 -10.72
CA ARG A 145 -1.31 -8.64 -9.88
C ARG A 145 -2.58 -8.86 -9.08
N ASN A 146 -3.64 -9.38 -9.70
CA ASN A 146 -4.90 -9.71 -9.04
C ASN A 146 -4.74 -10.81 -7.99
N THR A 147 -3.97 -11.86 -8.28
CA THR A 147 -3.67 -12.94 -7.34
C THR A 147 -2.92 -12.42 -6.12
N THR A 148 -1.85 -11.64 -6.32
CA THR A 148 -1.08 -11.03 -5.22
C THR A 148 -1.93 -10.06 -4.41
N ARG A 149 -2.76 -9.24 -5.06
CA ARG A 149 -3.67 -8.32 -4.38
C ARG A 149 -4.68 -9.06 -3.49
N LEU A 150 -5.24 -10.17 -3.97
CA LEU A 150 -6.18 -10.98 -3.19
C LEU A 150 -5.50 -11.61 -1.97
N ALA A 151 -4.31 -12.20 -2.15
CA ALA A 151 -3.53 -12.77 -1.06
C ALA A 151 -3.21 -11.72 0.02
N LEU A 152 -2.71 -10.55 -0.38
CA LEU A 152 -2.42 -9.45 0.54
C LEU A 152 -3.69 -8.91 1.21
N THR A 153 -4.81 -8.85 0.49
CA THR A 153 -6.09 -8.44 1.09
C THR A 153 -6.48 -9.36 2.23
N GLN A 154 -6.33 -10.68 2.05
CA GLN A 154 -6.59 -11.65 3.10
C GLN A 154 -5.65 -11.45 4.29
N THR A 155 -4.33 -11.45 4.04
CA THR A 155 -3.31 -11.29 5.09
C THR A 155 -3.51 -10.01 5.91
N ILE A 156 -3.73 -8.87 5.25
CA ILE A 156 -3.91 -7.60 5.93
C ILE A 156 -5.24 -7.58 6.68
N THR A 157 -6.33 -8.10 6.11
CA THR A 157 -7.64 -8.16 6.80
C THR A 157 -7.55 -8.96 8.10
N GLU A 158 -6.80 -10.05 8.11
CA GLU A 158 -6.60 -10.89 9.29
C GLU A 158 -5.71 -10.21 10.34
N GLY A 159 -4.61 -9.55 9.92
CA GLY A 159 -3.66 -8.91 10.84
C GLY A 159 -4.06 -7.53 11.37
N TRP A 160 -4.85 -6.77 10.61
CA TRP A 160 -5.14 -5.36 10.87
C TRP A 160 -5.80 -5.07 12.22
N PRO A 161 -6.84 -5.81 12.66
CA PRO A 161 -7.49 -5.52 13.94
C PRO A 161 -6.54 -5.65 15.14
N ALA A 162 -5.70 -6.69 15.15
CA ALA A 162 -4.74 -6.92 16.23
C ALA A 162 -3.67 -5.81 16.28
N TYR A 163 -3.18 -5.39 15.12
CA TYR A 163 -2.25 -4.26 15.00
C TYR A 163 -2.84 -2.95 15.54
N ILE A 164 -4.06 -2.60 15.14
CA ILE A 164 -4.71 -1.38 15.64
C ILE A 164 -4.91 -1.43 17.15
N GLN A 165 -5.26 -2.59 17.70
CA GLN A 165 -5.43 -2.77 19.14
C GLN A 165 -4.10 -2.63 19.90
N SER A 166 -2.97 -3.07 19.33
CA SER A 166 -1.67 -2.88 19.98
C SER A 166 -1.28 -1.41 20.08
N LEU A 167 -1.61 -0.59 19.07
CA LEU A 167 -1.36 0.86 19.11
C LEU A 167 -2.15 1.62 20.20
N GLN A 168 -3.19 1.00 20.78
CA GLN A 168 -3.94 1.59 21.89
C GLN A 168 -3.36 1.25 23.27
N ALA A 169 -2.51 0.22 23.33
CA ALA A 169 -1.93 -0.26 24.59
C ALA A 169 -0.63 0.48 24.95
N ASP A 170 -0.05 1.19 24.00
CA ASP A 170 1.11 2.08 24.14
C ASP A 170 0.69 3.54 24.35
#